data_AF-A0A444WZA3-F1
#
_entry.id   AF-A0A444WZA3-F1
#
_cell.length_a   1.000
_cell.length_b   1.000
_cell.length_c   1.000
_cell.angle_alpha   90.00
_cell.angle_beta   90.00
_cell.angle_gamma   90.00
#
_symmetry.space_group_name_H-M   'P 1'
#
loop_
_entity.id
_entity.type
_entity.pdbx_description
1 polymer ?
#
loop_
_entity_poly.entity_id
_entity_poly.type
_entity_poly.pdbx_seq_one_letter_code
_entity_poly.pdbx_strand_id
1 'polypeptide(L)'
;MRPGAGPRRQKDSFIPPPPPTPLDFHQRNQFPRDSDASFASSRPSSAGGGAGRTRFEDYKERHFQQSVISAINSFLKSRDSTIRFKSGGTTPSAKVIIETLQFLLREIEYPVSKLEEDLPPLLKRLNYPFKLNKSILKSPAAPHQWPYLLALIHWLLQIASFGSHLSQSTSNTVSSLLQVNLVHQYTLNSYLNYIKGHDDVVEELELDIIDKLNHQKALAQEKLEAANNELKSLRDDLERLRLHPVKKEELEKTKVVR
;
A
#
# COMPACT_ATOMS: atom_id res chain seq x y z
N MET A 1 30.43 -1.80 -74.73
CA MET A 1 29.32 -0.84 -74.68
C MET A 1 29.12 -0.39 -73.24
N ARG A 2 29.27 0.92 -72.95
CA ARG A 2 28.84 1.60 -71.71
C ARG A 2 27.31 1.79 -71.77
N PRO A 3 26.55 1.96 -70.65
CA PRO A 3 26.81 2.89 -69.52
C PRO A 3 26.58 2.26 -68.13
N GLY A 4 26.93 2.81 -66.97
CA GLY A 4 27.04 4.21 -66.55
C GLY A 4 25.76 4.67 -65.82
N ALA A 5 25.56 4.26 -64.56
CA ALA A 5 24.56 4.80 -63.62
C ALA A 5 25.01 4.40 -62.19
N GLY A 6 25.50 5.29 -61.32
CA GLY A 6 24.84 6.47 -60.76
C GLY A 6 24.25 6.06 -59.39
N PRO A 7 24.74 6.58 -58.24
CA PRO A 7 24.18 6.20 -56.94
C PRO A 7 22.75 6.72 -56.84
N ARG A 8 21.81 5.82 -56.52
CA ARG A 8 20.40 6.15 -56.33
C ARG A 8 20.26 7.17 -55.20
N ARG A 9 19.83 8.39 -55.56
CA ARG A 9 19.27 9.40 -54.65
C ARG A 9 18.23 8.73 -53.74
N GLN A 10 18.39 8.89 -52.43
CA GLN A 10 17.33 8.62 -51.47
C GLN A 10 16.13 9.51 -51.83
N LYS A 11 14.93 8.90 -51.89
CA LYS A 11 13.69 9.66 -51.93
C LYS A 11 13.51 10.30 -50.56
N ASP A 12 13.38 11.63 -50.52
CA ASP A 12 12.96 12.35 -49.33
C ASP A 12 11.59 11.83 -48.88
N SER A 13 11.60 10.99 -47.86
CA SER A 13 10.40 10.59 -47.15
C SER A 13 9.99 11.72 -46.21
N PHE A 14 8.81 12.30 -46.44
CA PHE A 14 8.13 13.24 -45.54
C PHE A 14 7.57 12.54 -44.28
N ILE A 15 8.40 11.71 -43.64
CA ILE A 15 8.04 11.03 -42.38
C ILE A 15 9.13 11.42 -41.38
N PRO A 16 8.80 12.19 -40.32
CA PRO A 16 9.78 12.50 -39.29
C PRO A 16 10.26 11.21 -38.60
N PRO A 17 11.54 11.11 -38.20
CA PRO A 17 12.02 9.96 -37.47
C PRO A 17 11.22 9.80 -36.16
N PRO A 18 10.94 8.55 -35.73
CA PRO A 18 10.28 8.34 -34.44
C PRO A 18 11.15 8.92 -33.33
N PRO A 19 10.56 9.54 -32.30
CA PRO A 19 11.32 10.08 -31.17
C PRO A 19 12.11 8.95 -30.50
N PRO A 20 13.31 9.24 -29.95
CA PRO A 20 14.11 8.25 -29.25
C PRO A 20 13.27 7.62 -28.12
N THR A 21 13.18 6.29 -28.15
CA THR A 21 12.56 5.47 -27.10
C THR A 21 13.08 5.88 -25.73
N PRO A 22 12.21 6.16 -24.74
CA PRO A 22 12.66 6.53 -23.40
C PRO A 22 13.44 5.38 -22.75
N LEU A 23 14.71 5.65 -22.45
CA LEU A 23 15.54 4.80 -21.63
C LEU A 23 14.98 4.72 -20.20
N ASP A 24 14.96 3.48 -19.70
CA ASP A 24 14.85 3.00 -18.32
C ASP A 24 14.47 4.01 -17.21
N PHE A 25 13.31 3.74 -16.62
CA PHE A 25 12.73 4.39 -15.44
C PHE A 25 13.47 4.07 -14.11
N HIS A 26 14.78 3.80 -14.15
CA HIS A 26 15.56 3.34 -12.99
C HIS A 26 16.66 4.27 -12.50
N GLN A 27 16.76 5.52 -12.98
CA GLN A 27 17.80 6.45 -12.51
C GLN A 27 17.32 7.90 -12.29
N ARG A 28 16.26 8.10 -11.50
CA ARG A 28 15.88 9.45 -11.07
C ARG A 28 15.56 9.51 -9.59
N ASN A 29 16.63 9.50 -8.79
CA ASN A 29 16.59 10.02 -7.42
C ASN A 29 17.94 10.64 -7.04
N GLN A 30 18.37 11.62 -7.84
CA GLN A 30 19.43 12.54 -7.45
C GLN A 30 18.86 13.96 -7.54
N PHE A 31 18.31 14.42 -6.41
CA PHE A 31 18.26 15.85 -6.13
C PHE A 31 19.61 16.21 -5.48
N PRO A 32 20.33 17.24 -5.95
CA PRO A 32 21.39 17.86 -5.16
C PRO A 32 20.71 18.58 -4.00
N ARG A 33 20.94 18.13 -2.77
CA ARG A 33 20.52 18.84 -1.56
C ARG A 33 21.75 19.55 -1.02
N ASP A 34 21.65 20.87 -0.97
CA ASP A 34 22.71 21.76 -0.49
C ASP A 34 23.21 21.34 0.90
N SER A 35 24.52 21.23 1.00
CA SER A 35 25.25 21.00 2.23
C SER A 35 25.33 22.30 3.01
N ASP A 36 24.64 22.39 4.14
CA ASP A 36 25.18 23.11 5.29
C ASP A 36 24.55 22.64 6.61
N ALA A 37 25.29 22.84 7.69
CA ALA A 37 25.06 22.37 9.07
C ALA A 37 25.62 20.97 9.39
N SER A 38 26.94 20.92 9.50
CA SER A 38 27.60 20.09 10.50
C SER A 38 27.25 20.63 11.90
N PHE A 39 26.79 19.79 12.82
CA PHE A 39 27.21 19.75 14.23
C PHE A 39 26.42 18.64 14.95
N ALA A 40 27.16 17.74 15.60
CA ALA A 40 26.70 16.73 16.56
C ALA A 40 25.84 15.55 16.03
N SER A 41 26.49 14.45 15.64
CA SER A 41 26.18 13.13 16.22
C SER A 41 27.19 12.09 15.76
N SER A 42 28.05 11.64 16.69
CA SER A 42 28.86 10.44 16.51
C SER A 42 27.95 9.22 16.52
N ARG A 43 27.45 8.82 15.34
CA ARG A 43 26.89 7.50 15.10
C ARG A 43 27.70 6.82 13.99
N PRO A 44 28.36 5.67 14.25
CA PRO A 44 29.10 4.97 13.21
C PRO A 44 28.12 4.53 12.11
N SER A 45 28.31 5.06 10.91
CA SER A 45 27.57 4.70 9.71
C SER A 45 28.22 3.46 9.08
N SER A 46 27.78 2.27 9.49
CA SER A 46 28.07 1.01 8.81
C SER A 46 26.79 0.30 8.31
N ALA A 47 25.70 1.04 8.11
CA ALA A 47 24.50 0.55 7.46
C ALA A 47 24.31 1.23 6.09
N GLY A 48 25.36 1.17 5.25
CA GLY A 48 25.34 1.52 3.83
C GLY A 48 25.22 0.26 2.98
N GLY A 49 24.19 -0.55 3.23
CA GLY A 49 23.81 -1.70 2.43
C GLY A 49 22.30 -1.81 2.50
N GLY A 50 21.63 -1.88 1.35
CA GLY A 50 20.17 -1.73 1.22
C GLY A 50 19.38 -2.34 2.38
N ALA A 51 18.59 -1.50 3.04
CA ALA A 51 17.75 -1.89 4.17
C ALA A 51 16.91 -3.14 3.83
N GLY A 52 17.06 -4.20 4.63
CA GLY A 52 15.97 -5.11 4.99
C GLY A 52 15.61 -6.26 4.04
N ARG A 53 16.35 -6.55 2.97
CA ARG A 53 16.02 -7.71 2.11
C ARG A 53 16.70 -8.98 2.61
N THR A 54 15.92 -9.90 3.20
CA THR A 54 16.39 -11.25 3.57
C THR A 54 17.02 -11.94 2.36
N ARG A 55 18.26 -12.40 2.50
CA ARG A 55 18.98 -13.11 1.46
C ARG A 55 18.67 -14.59 1.52
N PHE A 56 18.92 -15.32 0.43
CA PHE A 56 18.67 -16.76 0.44
C PHE A 56 19.63 -17.48 1.41
N GLU A 57 20.85 -16.97 1.54
CA GLU A 57 21.91 -17.49 2.40
C GLU A 57 21.47 -17.56 3.87
N ASP A 58 20.69 -16.58 4.33
CA ASP A 58 20.19 -16.50 5.70
C ASP A 58 19.36 -17.75 6.06
N TYR A 59 18.62 -18.33 5.10
CA TYR A 59 17.82 -19.55 5.32
C TYR A 59 18.66 -20.82 5.52
N LYS A 60 19.96 -20.78 5.31
CA LYS A 60 20.86 -21.89 5.64
C LYS A 60 21.29 -21.88 7.11
N GLU A 61 21.17 -20.74 7.78
CA GLU A 61 21.59 -20.56 9.17
C GLU A 61 20.54 -21.09 10.15
N ARG A 62 20.94 -21.97 11.08
CA ARG A 62 19.99 -22.65 11.98
C ARG A 62 19.21 -21.70 12.89
N HIS A 63 19.83 -20.64 13.41
CA HIS A 63 19.14 -19.68 14.27
C HIS A 63 18.06 -18.91 13.48
N PHE A 64 18.35 -18.57 12.23
CA PHE A 64 17.41 -17.86 11.37
C PHE A 64 16.24 -18.77 11.01
N GLN A 65 16.52 -20.03 10.66
CA GLN A 65 15.47 -21.03 10.45
C GLN A 65 14.55 -21.17 11.67
N GLN A 66 15.11 -21.22 12.89
CA GLN A 66 14.33 -21.31 14.12
C GLN A 66 13.47 -20.06 14.36
N SER A 67 14.00 -18.86 14.09
CA SER A 67 13.26 -17.60 14.18
C SER A 67 12.08 -17.58 13.21
N VAL A 68 12.30 -17.97 11.95
CA VAL A 68 11.26 -18.07 10.93
C VAL A 68 10.20 -19.12 11.29
N ILE A 69 10.62 -20.30 11.79
CA ILE A 69 9.70 -21.33 12.27
C ILE A 69 8.83 -20.82 13.43
N SER A 70 9.41 -20.02 14.34
CA SER A 70 8.67 -19.37 15.41
C SER A 70 7.62 -18.40 14.87
N ALA A 71 7.98 -17.58 13.88
CA ALA A 71 7.05 -16.66 13.22
C ALA A 71 5.90 -17.41 12.50
N ILE A 72 6.21 -18.49 11.78
CA ILE A 72 5.21 -19.36 11.13
C ILE A 72 4.26 -19.94 12.17
N ASN A 73 4.78 -20.53 13.24
CA ASN A 73 3.95 -21.09 14.31
C ASN A 73 3.08 -20.03 15.00
N SER A 74 3.60 -18.82 15.20
CA SER A 74 2.83 -17.70 15.76
C SER A 74 1.66 -17.31 14.86
N PHE A 75 1.89 -17.22 13.55
CA PHE A 75 0.84 -16.90 12.59
C PHE A 75 -0.21 -18.00 12.49
N LEU A 76 0.22 -19.27 12.36
CA LEU A 76 -0.71 -20.41 12.32
C LEU A 76 -1.58 -20.47 13.58
N LYS A 77 -1.00 -20.18 14.75
CA LYS A 77 -1.74 -20.09 16.01
C LYS A 77 -2.76 -18.95 16.01
N SER A 78 -2.42 -17.78 15.46
CA SER A 78 -3.36 -16.65 15.36
C SER A 78 -4.57 -16.90 14.46
N ARG A 79 -4.53 -17.97 13.66
CA ARG A 79 -5.60 -18.43 12.78
C ARG A 79 -6.25 -19.74 13.24
N ASP A 80 -6.01 -20.13 14.50
CA ASP A 80 -6.51 -21.38 15.11
C ASP A 80 -6.20 -22.65 14.30
N SER A 81 -5.08 -22.64 13.56
CA SER A 81 -4.65 -23.79 12.78
C SER A 81 -4.03 -24.88 13.66
N THR A 82 -4.36 -26.15 13.38
CA THR A 82 -3.76 -27.32 14.06
C THR A 82 -2.34 -27.61 13.58
N ILE A 83 -1.90 -27.00 12.47
CA ILE A 83 -0.58 -27.22 11.87
C ILE A 83 0.50 -26.63 12.79
N ARG A 84 1.53 -27.42 13.11
CA ARG A 84 2.66 -26.96 13.93
C ARG A 84 3.99 -27.53 13.47
N PHE A 85 4.97 -26.64 13.34
CA PHE A 85 6.37 -27.01 13.12
C PHE A 85 7.05 -27.33 14.46
N LYS A 86 7.77 -28.44 14.52
CA LYS A 86 8.55 -28.83 15.70
C LYS A 86 9.83 -27.99 15.78
N SER A 87 10.08 -27.37 16.93
CA SER A 87 11.37 -26.71 17.21
C SER A 87 12.39 -27.78 17.62
N GLY A 88 13.20 -28.27 16.69
CA GLY A 88 14.17 -29.34 16.99
C GLY A 88 15.34 -29.51 16.01
N GLY A 89 15.50 -28.61 15.04
CA GLY A 89 16.57 -28.71 14.03
C GLY A 89 16.42 -29.86 13.03
N THR A 90 15.35 -30.64 13.12
CA THR A 90 14.99 -31.67 12.14
C THR A 90 14.08 -31.07 11.07
N THR A 91 14.24 -31.54 9.83
CA THR A 91 13.38 -31.13 8.72
C THR A 91 11.94 -31.57 9.00
N PRO A 92 10.94 -30.68 8.81
CA PRO A 92 9.54 -31.03 9.02
C PRO A 92 9.06 -32.12 8.05
N SER A 93 8.00 -32.83 8.43
CA SER A 93 7.37 -33.81 7.55
C SER A 93 6.83 -33.13 6.28
N ALA A 94 6.95 -33.83 5.15
CA ALA A 94 6.40 -33.41 3.86
C ALA A 94 4.93 -32.98 3.97
N LYS A 95 4.14 -33.71 4.76
CA LYS A 95 2.72 -33.41 5.01
C LYS A 95 2.54 -32.01 5.63
N VAL A 96 3.28 -31.70 6.68
CA VAL A 96 3.20 -30.40 7.39
C VAL A 96 3.60 -29.26 6.46
N ILE A 97 4.64 -29.46 5.64
CA ILE A 97 5.11 -28.46 4.67
C ILE A 97 4.02 -28.16 3.63
N ILE A 98 3.45 -29.21 3.02
CA ILE A 98 2.42 -29.06 1.99
C ILE A 98 1.15 -28.43 2.57
N GLU A 99 0.70 -28.90 3.75
CA GLU A 99 -0.47 -28.33 4.43
C GLU A 99 -0.26 -26.85 4.77
N THR A 100 0.94 -26.47 5.22
CA THR A 100 1.27 -25.06 5.48
C THR A 100 1.24 -24.22 4.21
N LEU A 101 1.80 -24.73 3.10
CA LEU A 101 1.77 -24.02 1.82
C LEU A 101 0.33 -23.84 1.35
N GLN A 102 -0.49 -24.90 1.37
CA GLN A 102 -1.90 -24.81 1.00
C GLN A 102 -2.68 -23.84 1.90
N PHE A 103 -2.40 -23.86 3.20
CA PHE A 103 -3.00 -22.93 4.15
C PHE A 103 -2.66 -21.48 3.81
N LEU A 104 -1.38 -21.15 3.64
CA LEU A 104 -0.94 -19.80 3.28
C LEU A 104 -1.49 -19.34 1.92
N LEU A 105 -1.55 -20.25 0.95
CA LEU A 105 -2.11 -19.97 -0.37
C LEU A 105 -3.61 -19.64 -0.30
N ARG A 106 -4.36 -20.28 0.61
CA ARG A 106 -5.77 -19.92 0.88
C ARG A 106 -5.90 -18.56 1.55
N GLU A 107 -5.02 -18.25 2.51
CA GLU A 107 -5.00 -16.94 3.20
C GLU A 107 -4.75 -15.77 2.24
N ILE A 108 -4.00 -15.98 1.16
CA ILE A 108 -3.77 -14.97 0.12
C ILE A 108 -4.74 -15.07 -1.05
N GLU A 109 -5.85 -15.81 -0.90
CA GLU A 109 -6.92 -15.97 -1.91
C GLU A 109 -6.48 -16.65 -3.21
N TYR A 110 -5.43 -17.47 -3.19
CA TYR A 110 -4.96 -18.28 -4.32
C TYR A 110 -4.95 -19.78 -3.99
N PRO A 111 -6.10 -20.41 -3.75
CA PRO A 111 -6.16 -21.86 -3.50
C PRO A 111 -5.63 -22.62 -4.74
N VAL A 112 -4.72 -23.57 -4.50
CA VAL A 112 -4.16 -24.43 -5.55
C VAL A 112 -4.61 -25.87 -5.34
N SER A 113 -5.01 -26.55 -6.42
CA SER A 113 -5.40 -27.97 -6.37
C SER A 113 -4.19 -28.87 -6.60
N LYS A 114 -3.30 -28.49 -7.51
CA LYS A 114 -2.08 -29.24 -7.83
C LYS A 114 -0.86 -28.36 -7.60
N LEU A 115 -0.30 -28.44 -6.40
CA LEU A 115 0.82 -27.59 -5.98
C LEU A 115 2.01 -27.62 -6.97
N GLU A 116 2.35 -28.76 -7.55
CA GLU A 116 3.48 -28.86 -8.50
C GLU A 116 3.24 -28.15 -9.85
N GLU A 117 1.99 -28.10 -10.31
CA GLU A 117 1.59 -27.51 -11.59
C GLU A 117 1.28 -26.02 -11.42
N ASP A 118 0.54 -25.68 -10.35
CA ASP A 118 -0.07 -24.36 -10.14
C ASP A 118 0.86 -23.37 -9.43
N LEU A 119 1.76 -23.85 -8.56
CA LEU A 119 2.62 -22.98 -7.77
C LEU A 119 3.66 -22.23 -8.63
N PRO A 120 4.38 -22.86 -9.58
CA PRO A 120 5.37 -22.14 -10.38
C PRO A 120 4.84 -20.91 -11.15
N PRO A 121 3.72 -20.97 -11.91
CA PRO A 121 3.18 -19.80 -12.57
C PRO A 121 2.67 -18.75 -11.58
N LEU A 122 2.10 -19.16 -10.45
CA LEU A 122 1.68 -18.24 -9.39
C LEU A 122 2.87 -17.46 -8.81
N LEU A 123 3.96 -18.14 -8.47
CA LEU A 123 5.17 -17.50 -7.94
C LEU A 123 5.80 -16.53 -8.95
N LYS A 124 5.73 -16.85 -10.25
CA LYS A 124 6.16 -15.91 -11.30
C LYS A 124 5.29 -14.66 -11.32
N ARG A 125 3.96 -14.79 -11.24
CA ARG A 125 3.02 -13.67 -11.20
C ARG A 125 3.22 -12.79 -9.96
N LEU A 126 3.49 -13.42 -8.82
CA LEU A 126 3.73 -12.73 -7.55
C LEU A 126 5.18 -12.20 -7.40
N ASN A 127 6.01 -12.30 -8.44
CA ASN A 127 7.41 -11.87 -8.44
C ASN A 127 8.25 -12.46 -7.29
N TYR A 128 8.11 -13.78 -7.06
CA TYR A 128 8.89 -14.48 -6.05
C TYR A 128 10.41 -14.27 -6.27
N PRO A 129 11.16 -13.81 -5.25
CA PRO A 129 12.52 -13.31 -5.44
C PRO A 129 13.60 -14.39 -5.52
N PHE A 130 13.28 -15.66 -5.24
CA PHE A 130 14.27 -16.75 -5.22
C PHE A 130 14.01 -17.79 -6.31
N LYS A 131 15.04 -18.53 -6.70
CA LYS A 131 14.89 -19.61 -7.69
C LYS A 131 14.25 -20.83 -7.03
N LEU A 132 13.24 -21.40 -7.68
CA LEU A 132 12.55 -22.61 -7.23
C LEU A 132 12.54 -23.66 -8.37
N ASN A 133 13.01 -24.86 -8.07
CA ASN A 133 12.99 -26.00 -8.98
C ASN A 133 11.77 -26.87 -8.69
N LYS A 134 11.10 -27.36 -9.75
CA LYS A 134 9.91 -28.23 -9.62
C LYS A 134 10.15 -29.47 -8.75
N SER A 135 11.37 -29.99 -8.73
CA SER A 135 11.76 -31.17 -7.95
C SER A 135 11.71 -30.96 -6.43
N ILE A 136 11.71 -29.71 -5.95
CA ILE A 136 11.65 -29.40 -4.51
C ILE A 136 10.28 -29.77 -3.92
N LEU A 137 9.22 -29.70 -4.73
CA LEU A 137 7.86 -30.07 -4.31
C LEU A 137 7.62 -31.58 -4.31
N LYS A 138 8.43 -32.35 -5.05
CA LYS A 138 8.36 -33.82 -5.08
C LYS A 138 8.90 -34.47 -3.82
N SER A 139 9.92 -33.86 -3.21
CA SER A 139 10.60 -34.40 -2.01
C SER A 139 10.74 -33.35 -0.91
N PRO A 140 9.66 -32.72 -0.44
CA PRO A 140 9.74 -31.51 0.37
C PRO A 140 10.39 -31.70 1.75
N ALA A 141 10.48 -32.94 2.24
CA ALA A 141 11.17 -33.27 3.48
C ALA A 141 12.70 -33.46 3.34
N ALA A 142 13.27 -33.29 2.14
CA ALA A 142 14.69 -33.47 1.92
C ALA A 142 15.51 -32.33 2.61
N PRO A 143 16.51 -32.66 3.46
CA PRO A 143 17.22 -31.64 4.26
C PRO A 143 17.88 -30.52 3.44
N HIS A 144 18.40 -30.84 2.25
CA HIS A 144 19.04 -29.86 1.36
C HIS A 144 18.03 -28.96 0.63
N GLN A 145 16.75 -29.37 0.56
CA GLN A 145 15.66 -28.62 -0.05
C GLN A 145 14.94 -27.73 0.97
N TRP A 146 15.04 -28.07 2.26
CA TRP A 146 14.37 -27.36 3.34
C TRP A 146 14.62 -25.84 3.36
N PRO A 147 15.86 -25.32 3.16
CA PRO A 147 16.07 -23.88 3.10
C PRO A 147 15.26 -23.18 1.99
N TYR A 148 15.10 -23.82 0.83
CA TYR A 148 14.29 -23.30 -0.28
C TYR A 148 12.80 -23.26 0.06
N LEU A 149 12.29 -24.32 0.68
CA LEU A 149 10.90 -24.40 1.11
C LEU A 149 10.60 -23.44 2.24
N LEU A 150 11.52 -23.29 3.20
CA LEU A 150 11.36 -22.35 4.29
C LEU A 150 11.37 -20.90 3.77
N ALA A 151 12.23 -20.58 2.80
CA ALA A 151 12.23 -19.28 2.14
C ALA A 151 10.91 -18.97 1.44
N LEU A 152 10.35 -19.97 0.73
CA LEU A 152 9.04 -19.86 0.11
C LEU A 152 7.93 -19.64 1.15
N ILE A 153 7.86 -20.49 2.18
CA ILE A 153 6.84 -20.41 3.23
C ILE A 153 6.93 -19.06 3.95
N HIS A 154 8.12 -18.62 4.32
CA HIS A 154 8.31 -17.35 5.00
C HIS A 154 7.89 -16.17 4.14
N TRP A 155 8.21 -16.20 2.85
CA TRP A 155 7.79 -15.15 1.93
C TRP A 155 6.26 -15.11 1.75
N LEU A 156 5.61 -16.26 1.57
CA LEU A 156 4.14 -16.33 1.51
C LEU A 156 3.51 -15.87 2.82
N LEU A 157 4.10 -16.22 3.96
CA LEU A 157 3.67 -15.76 5.28
C LEU A 157 3.74 -14.24 5.40
N GLN A 158 4.79 -13.59 4.89
CA GLN A 158 4.90 -12.13 4.89
C GLN A 158 3.78 -11.48 4.07
N ILE A 159 3.44 -12.06 2.91
CA ILE A 159 2.31 -11.59 2.10
C ILE A 159 0.98 -11.74 2.85
N ALA A 160 0.73 -12.93 3.43
CA ALA A 160 -0.50 -13.20 4.19
C ALA A 160 -0.64 -12.27 5.41
N SER A 161 0.45 -12.06 6.13
CA SER A 161 0.50 -11.15 7.28
C SER A 161 0.25 -9.70 6.86
N PHE A 162 0.88 -9.26 5.77
CA PHE A 162 0.68 -7.92 5.22
C PHE A 162 -0.76 -7.71 4.75
N GLY A 163 -1.36 -8.67 4.03
CA GLY A 163 -2.76 -8.61 3.60
C GLY A 163 -3.73 -8.50 4.79
N SER A 164 -3.41 -9.16 5.90
CA SER A 164 -4.18 -9.08 7.14
C SER A 164 -4.12 -7.68 7.77
N HIS A 165 -2.92 -7.11 7.87
CA HIS A 165 -2.73 -5.75 8.38
C HIS A 165 -3.35 -4.69 7.46
N LEU A 166 -3.25 -4.88 6.15
CA LEU A 166 -3.93 -4.02 5.18
C LEU A 166 -5.43 -4.12 5.37
N SER A 167 -6.03 -5.30 5.39
CA SER A 167 -7.49 -5.46 5.54
C SER A 167 -8.02 -4.76 6.80
N GLN A 168 -7.29 -4.85 7.91
CA GLN A 168 -7.63 -4.13 9.14
C GLN A 168 -7.48 -2.61 8.99
N SER A 169 -6.42 -2.14 8.33
CA SER A 169 -6.13 -0.71 8.15
C SER A 169 -7.02 -0.05 7.08
N THR A 170 -7.25 -0.73 5.95
CA THR A 170 -8.11 -0.30 4.85
C THR A 170 -9.57 -0.36 5.26
N SER A 171 -10.00 -1.34 6.07
CA SER A 171 -11.34 -1.31 6.65
C SER A 171 -11.55 0.00 7.42
N ASN A 172 -10.56 0.44 8.21
CA ASN A 172 -10.67 1.70 8.95
C ASN A 172 -10.66 2.93 8.04
N THR A 173 -9.77 3.01 7.04
CA THR A 173 -9.66 4.19 6.16
C THR A 173 -10.75 4.27 5.11
N VAL A 174 -11.09 3.15 4.45
CA VAL A 174 -12.17 3.08 3.46
C VAL A 174 -13.52 3.25 4.15
N SER A 175 -13.77 2.62 5.31
CA SER A 175 -15.02 2.85 6.05
C SER A 175 -15.13 4.32 6.48
N SER A 176 -14.04 4.96 6.88
CA SER A 176 -14.02 6.41 7.16
C SER A 176 -14.28 7.26 5.91
N LEU A 177 -13.70 6.94 4.75
CA LEU A 177 -13.88 7.70 3.51
C LEU A 177 -15.27 7.48 2.87
N LEU A 178 -15.81 6.26 2.98
CA LEU A 178 -17.15 5.90 2.56
C LEU A 178 -18.22 6.53 3.46
N GLN A 179 -17.98 6.60 4.78
CA GLN A 179 -18.83 7.36 5.70
C GLN A 179 -18.86 8.86 5.37
N VAL A 180 -17.77 9.39 4.80
CA VAL A 180 -17.68 10.80 4.40
C VAL A 180 -18.35 11.07 3.05
N ASN A 181 -18.44 10.07 2.17
CA ASN A 181 -19.03 10.23 0.84
C ASN A 181 -20.31 9.40 0.68
N LEU A 182 -21.43 9.97 1.15
CA LEU A 182 -22.78 9.39 1.06
C LEU A 182 -23.17 9.01 -0.39
N VAL A 183 -22.74 9.79 -1.38
CA VAL A 183 -23.01 9.50 -2.81
C VAL A 183 -22.27 8.24 -3.26
N HIS A 184 -21.02 8.07 -2.83
CA HIS A 184 -20.25 6.87 -3.13
C HIS A 184 -20.86 5.64 -2.45
N GLN A 185 -21.31 5.77 -1.20
CA GLN A 185 -22.03 4.70 -0.50
C GLN A 185 -23.32 4.28 -1.23
N TYR A 186 -24.14 5.26 -1.64
CA TYR A 186 -25.33 5.03 -2.45
C TYR A 186 -25.00 4.29 -3.75
N THR A 187 -23.98 4.76 -4.47
CA THR A 187 -23.57 4.19 -5.77
C THR A 187 -23.16 2.72 -5.61
N LEU A 188 -22.30 2.42 -4.63
CA LEU A 188 -21.84 1.04 -4.40
C LEU A 188 -22.99 0.13 -3.97
N ASN A 189 -23.83 0.57 -3.03
CA ASN A 189 -24.92 -0.24 -2.51
C ASN A 189 -26.00 -0.49 -3.57
N SER A 190 -26.35 0.53 -4.35
CA SER A 190 -27.30 0.39 -5.47
C SER A 190 -26.78 -0.61 -6.50
N TYR A 191 -25.49 -0.52 -6.85
CA TYR A 191 -24.87 -1.46 -7.78
C TYR A 191 -24.83 -2.90 -7.24
N LEU A 192 -24.52 -3.08 -5.95
CA LEU A 192 -24.53 -4.40 -5.31
C LEU A 192 -25.93 -5.01 -5.26
N ASN A 193 -26.97 -4.20 -5.01
CA ASN A 193 -28.36 -4.66 -5.04
C ASN A 193 -28.79 -5.05 -6.46
N TYR A 194 -28.43 -4.25 -7.47
CA TYR A 194 -28.67 -4.57 -8.88
C TYR A 194 -28.05 -5.92 -9.28
N ILE A 195 -26.77 -6.17 -8.95
CA ILE A 195 -26.12 -7.45 -9.29
C ILE A 195 -26.80 -8.65 -8.59
N LYS A 196 -27.38 -8.43 -7.40
CA LYS A 196 -28.09 -9.46 -6.64
C LYS A 196 -29.55 -9.64 -7.06
N GLY A 197 -30.09 -8.74 -7.90
CA GLY A 197 -31.49 -8.72 -8.31
C GLY A 197 -32.45 -8.22 -7.22
N HIS A 198 -31.96 -7.46 -6.25
CA HIS A 198 -32.77 -6.85 -5.19
C HIS A 198 -33.16 -5.42 -5.57
N ASP A 199 -33.96 -5.28 -6.64
CA ASP A 199 -34.35 -3.97 -7.17
C ASP A 199 -35.35 -3.24 -6.26
N ASP A 200 -36.07 -3.97 -5.41
CA ASP A 200 -37.06 -3.48 -4.44
C ASP A 200 -36.44 -2.69 -3.28
N VAL A 201 -35.16 -2.91 -2.98
CA VAL A 201 -34.46 -2.27 -1.84
C VAL A 201 -33.84 -0.91 -2.20
N VAL A 202 -33.78 -0.58 -3.49
CA VAL A 202 -33.07 0.62 -3.97
C VAL A 202 -33.79 1.91 -3.59
N GLU A 203 -35.12 1.91 -3.59
CA GLU A 203 -35.93 3.10 -3.24
C GLU A 203 -35.79 3.45 -1.75
N GLU A 204 -35.79 2.45 -0.85
CA GLU A 204 -35.54 2.66 0.58
C GLU A 204 -34.13 3.20 0.84
N LEU A 205 -33.14 2.65 0.13
CA LEU A 205 -31.75 3.11 0.19
C LEU A 205 -31.61 4.57 -0.28
N GLU A 206 -32.32 4.96 -1.34
CA GLU A 206 -32.30 6.33 -1.85
C GLU A 206 -32.87 7.32 -0.82
N LEU A 207 -34.00 6.98 -0.18
CA LEU A 207 -34.61 7.81 0.86
C LEU A 207 -33.68 8.03 2.06
N ASP A 208 -33.03 6.96 2.55
CA ASP A 208 -32.06 7.04 3.68
C ASP A 208 -30.87 7.95 3.34
N ILE A 209 -30.34 7.87 2.12
CA ILE A 209 -29.21 8.70 1.70
C ILE A 209 -29.63 10.16 1.52
N ILE A 210 -30.81 10.42 0.95
CA ILE A 210 -31.35 11.78 0.80
C ILE A 210 -31.55 12.44 2.17
N ASP A 211 -32.11 11.70 3.14
CA ASP A 211 -32.31 12.22 4.49
C ASP A 211 -30.97 12.62 5.15
N LYS A 212 -29.96 11.75 5.05
CA LYS A 212 -28.60 12.04 5.55
C LYS A 212 -27.97 13.25 4.87
N LEU A 213 -28.12 13.39 3.54
CA LEU A 213 -27.61 14.55 2.80
C LEU A 213 -28.31 15.85 3.22
N ASN A 214 -29.63 15.81 3.40
CA ASN A 214 -30.38 16.97 3.87
C ASN A 214 -29.98 17.38 5.28
N HIS A 215 -29.76 16.40 6.17
CA HIS A 215 -29.26 16.66 7.52
C HIS A 215 -27.87 17.31 7.50
N GLN A 216 -26.93 16.78 6.70
CA GLN A 216 -25.60 17.38 6.56
C GLN A 216 -25.66 18.80 5.97
N LYS A 217 -26.54 19.03 4.99
CA LYS A 217 -26.79 20.35 4.41
C LYS A 217 -27.29 21.33 5.46
N ALA A 218 -28.27 20.94 6.29
CA ALA A 218 -28.81 21.80 7.35
C ALA A 218 -27.74 22.19 8.37
N LEU A 219 -26.93 21.23 8.83
CA LEU A 219 -25.81 21.51 9.74
C LEU A 219 -24.75 22.43 9.12
N ALA A 220 -24.46 22.26 7.82
CA ALA A 220 -23.51 23.12 7.11
C ALA A 220 -24.06 24.55 6.95
N GLN A 221 -25.37 24.70 6.69
CA GLN A 221 -26.04 25.99 6.61
C GLN A 221 -26.00 26.73 7.96
N GLU A 222 -26.32 26.05 9.06
CA GLU A 222 -26.25 26.63 10.41
C GLU A 222 -24.84 27.14 10.74
N LYS A 223 -23.80 26.34 10.42
CA LYS A 223 -22.40 26.76 10.61
C LYS A 223 -22.01 27.95 9.75
N LEU A 224 -22.48 28.00 8.50
CA LEU A 224 -22.24 29.12 7.60
C LEU A 224 -22.90 30.40 8.11
N GLU A 225 -24.13 30.30 8.62
CA GLU A 225 -24.86 31.43 9.22
C GLU A 225 -24.16 31.95 10.48
N ALA A 226 -23.73 31.05 11.38
CA ALA A 226 -22.97 31.41 12.57
C ALA A 226 -21.66 32.14 12.21
N ALA A 227 -20.90 31.62 11.24
CA ALA A 227 -19.66 32.24 10.78
C ALA A 227 -19.89 33.60 10.10
N ASN A 228 -20.97 33.74 9.33
CA ASN A 228 -21.35 35.02 8.72
C ASN A 228 -21.73 36.07 9.77
N ASN A 229 -22.46 35.67 10.81
CA ASN A 229 -22.82 36.55 11.93
C ASN A 229 -21.58 36.99 12.71
N GLU A 230 -20.64 36.08 12.94
CA GLU A 230 -19.35 36.38 13.58
C GLU A 230 -18.54 37.36 12.73
N LEU A 231 -18.39 37.11 11.42
CA LEU A 231 -17.72 38.02 10.48
C LEU A 231 -18.34 39.41 10.47
N LYS A 232 -19.67 39.49 10.53
CA LYS A 232 -20.39 40.77 10.59
C LYS A 232 -20.06 41.51 11.90
N SER A 233 -20.14 40.84 13.04
CA SER A 233 -19.80 41.46 14.34
C SER A 233 -18.36 41.97 14.37
N LEU A 234 -17.41 41.16 13.86
CA LEU A 234 -16.00 41.51 13.80
C LEU A 234 -15.74 42.69 12.85
N ARG A 235 -16.51 42.77 11.75
CA ARG A 235 -16.45 43.89 10.81
C ARG A 235 -16.96 45.18 11.44
N ASP A 236 -18.10 45.12 12.13
CA ASP A 236 -18.70 46.26 12.82
C ASP A 236 -17.76 46.79 13.91
N ASP A 237 -17.11 45.91 14.67
CA ASP A 237 -16.12 46.28 15.68
C ASP A 237 -14.87 46.91 15.06
N LEU A 238 -14.39 46.40 13.92
CA LEU A 238 -13.31 47.02 13.15
C LEU A 238 -13.66 48.43 12.68
N GLU A 239 -14.89 48.63 12.20
CA GLU A 239 -15.37 49.93 11.74
C GLU A 239 -15.51 50.92 12.90
N ARG A 240 -16.05 50.49 14.04
CA ARG A 240 -16.08 51.28 15.28
C ARG A 240 -14.68 51.73 15.71
N LEU A 241 -13.71 50.82 15.69
CA LEU A 241 -12.31 51.14 16.01
C LEU A 241 -11.67 52.10 15.00
N ARG A 242 -12.03 52.00 13.71
CA ARG A 242 -11.56 52.92 12.65
C ARG A 242 -12.17 54.31 12.76
N LEU A 243 -13.43 54.43 13.17
CA LEU A 243 -14.14 55.69 13.36
C LEU A 243 -13.81 56.37 14.70
N HIS A 244 -13.33 55.62 15.70
CA HIS A 244 -12.76 56.14 16.95
C HIS A 244 -11.22 55.99 17.04
N PRO A 245 -10.42 56.53 16.11
CA PRO A 245 -8.96 56.47 16.19
C PRO A 245 -8.41 57.30 17.36
N VAL A 246 -9.13 58.35 17.77
CA VAL A 246 -8.75 59.26 18.87
C VAL A 246 -8.60 58.52 20.20
N LYS A 247 -9.48 57.55 20.50
CA LYS A 247 -9.39 56.74 21.73
C LYS A 247 -8.18 55.81 21.74
N LYS A 248 -7.76 55.31 20.57
CA LYS A 248 -6.56 54.47 20.44
C LYS A 248 -5.29 55.30 20.67
N GLU A 249 -5.25 56.51 20.11
CA GLU A 249 -4.14 57.45 20.29
C GLU A 249 -4.03 57.95 21.74
N GLU A 250 -5.16 58.18 22.43
CA GLU A 250 -5.21 58.52 23.86
C GLU A 250 -4.77 57.36 24.76
N LEU A 251 -5.13 56.11 24.42
CA LEU A 251 -4.67 54.90 25.11
C LEU A 251 -3.18 54.60 24.88
N GLU A 252 -2.64 54.92 23.70
CA GLU A 252 -1.19 54.83 23.43
C GLU A 252 -0.41 55.94 24.16
N LYS A 253 -0.94 57.18 24.20
CA LYS A 253 -0.35 58.28 24.97
C LYS A 253 -0.34 58.00 26.48
N THR A 254 -1.35 57.32 27.01
CA THR A 254 -1.38 56.93 28.45
C THR A 254 -0.54 55.70 28.77
N LYS A 255 -0.28 54.80 27.80
CA LYS A 255 0.67 53.68 27.96
C LYS A 255 2.14 54.08 27.89
N VAL A 256 2.49 55.11 27.11
CA VAL A 256 3.88 55.60 26.98
C VAL A 256 4.31 56.45 28.19
N VAL A 257 3.37 56.91 29.02
CA VAL A 257 3.61 57.77 30.20
C VAL A 257 3.76 56.96 31.51
N ARG A 258 3.88 55.63 31.44
CA ARG A 258 4.14 54.76 32.59
C ARG A 258 5.47 54.05 32.46
#